data_AF-A0A2G1X5D2-F1
#
_entry.id   AF-A0A2G1X5D2-F1
#
_cell.length_a   1.000
_cell.length_b   1.000
_cell.length_c   1.000
_cell.angle_alpha   90.00
_cell.angle_beta   90.00
_cell.angle_gamma   90.00
#
_symmetry.space_group_name_H-M   'P 1'
#
loop_
_entity.id
_entity.type
_entity.pdbx_description
1 polymer ?
#
loop_
_entity_poly.entity_id
_entity_poly.type
_entity_poly.pdbx_seq_one_letter_code
_entity_poly.pdbx_strand_id
1 'polypeptide(L)' 'MYGTVRESLEDWYNPSIQSAIIVLMGSSFCLYLFLNSPDFTNPYYVFGVGVMGFTIVFAALMLISVLLKRR' A
#
# COMPACT_ATOMS: atom_id res chain seq x y z
N MET A 1 -25.59 -20.94 3.37
CA MET A 1 -25.70 -19.50 3.04
C MET A 1 -24.61 -18.64 3.69
N TYR A 2 -24.36 -18.74 5.01
CA TYR A 2 -23.33 -17.91 5.68
C TYR A 2 -21.91 -18.09 5.12
N GLY A 3 -21.53 -19.30 4.73
CA GLY A 3 -20.22 -19.58 4.09
C GLY A 3 -20.04 -18.91 2.73
N THR A 4 -21.06 -18.95 1.88
CA THR A 4 -21.04 -18.37 0.53
C THR A 4 -20.94 -16.85 0.55
N VAL A 5 -21.64 -16.19 1.48
CA VAL A 5 -21.54 -14.73 1.66
C VAL A 5 -20.17 -14.34 2.21
N ARG A 6 -19.63 -15.11 3.16
CA ARG A 6 -18.30 -14.86 3.72
C ARG A 6 -17.20 -15.04 2.66
N GLU A 7 -17.23 -16.13 1.89
CA GLU A 7 -16.27 -16.36 0.79
C GLU A 7 -16.36 -15.26 -0.27
N SER A 8 -17.57 -14.88 -0.67
CA SER A 8 -17.80 -13.78 -1.62
C SER A 8 -17.21 -12.46 -1.13
N LEU A 9 -17.43 -12.11 0.14
CA LEU A 9 -16.90 -10.87 0.72
C LEU A 9 -15.37 -10.94 0.88
N GLU A 10 -14.85 -12.11 1.23
CA GLU A 10 -13.42 -12.34 1.43
C GLU A 10 -12.65 -12.30 0.11
N ASP A 11 -13.26 -12.73 -1.00
CA ASP A 11 -12.70 -12.61 -2.34
C ASP A 11 -12.78 -11.18 -2.87
N TRP A 12 -13.87 -10.46 -2.57
CA TRP A 12 -14.04 -9.04 -2.95
C TRP A 12 -13.09 -8.11 -2.19
N TYR A 13 -12.83 -8.40 -0.91
CA TYR A 13 -11.90 -7.65 -0.08
C TYR A 13 -10.45 -8.12 -0.18
N ASN A 14 -10.16 -9.20 -0.93
CA ASN A 14 -8.80 -9.69 -1.08
C ASN A 14 -8.01 -8.71 -1.96
N PRO A 15 -7.03 -7.96 -1.41
CA PRO A 15 -6.26 -7.03 -2.22
C PRO A 15 -5.47 -7.85 -3.25
N SER A 16 -5.64 -7.52 -4.53
CA SER A 16 -4.94 -8.25 -5.58
C SER A 16 -3.43 -8.03 -5.45
N ILE A 17 -2.64 -9.10 -5.60
CA ILE A 17 -1.17 -9.03 -5.58
C ILE A 17 -0.67 -7.96 -6.57
N GLN A 18 -1.27 -7.92 -7.76
CA GLN A 18 -0.94 -6.94 -8.78
C GLN A 18 -1.19 -5.50 -8.31
N SER A 19 -2.35 -5.23 -7.68
CA SER A 19 -2.64 -3.90 -7.14
C SER A 19 -1.65 -3.49 -6.04
N ALA A 20 -1.28 -4.40 -5.14
CA ALA A 20 -0.31 -4.10 -4.08
C ALA A 20 1.08 -3.76 -4.67
N ILE A 21 1.50 -4.48 -5.71
CA ILE A 21 2.77 -4.20 -6.42
C ILE A 21 2.72 -2.83 -7.11
N ILE A 22 1.62 -2.51 -7.81
CA ILE A 22 1.45 -1.20 -8.48
C ILE A 22 1.52 -0.06 -7.46
N VAL A 23 0.83 -0.21 -6.33
CA VAL A 23 0.86 0.79 -5.25
C VAL A 23 2.27 0.92 -4.68
N LEU A 24 2.99 -0.18 -4.44
CA LEU A 24 4.38 -0.16 -3.98
C LEU A 24 5.29 0.59 -4.94
N MET A 25 5.22 0.29 -6.24
CA MET A 25 6.03 0.95 -7.26
C MET A 25 5.73 2.45 -7.35
N GLY A 26 4.45 2.81 -7.45
CA GLY A 26 4.03 4.21 -7.56
C GLY A 26 4.37 5.04 -6.33
N SER A 27 4.10 4.52 -5.14
CA SER A 27 4.43 5.21 -3.88
C SER A 27 5.93 5.34 -3.66
N SER A 28 6.71 4.32 -4.04
CA SER A 28 8.18 4.38 -3.98
C SER A 28 8.75 5.41 -4.96
N PHE A 29 8.19 5.52 -6.17
CA PHE A 29 8.56 6.55 -7.13
C PHE A 29 8.22 7.95 -6.61
N CYS A 30 7.01 8.16 -6.07
CA CYS A 30 6.64 9.44 -5.46
C CYS A 30 7.56 9.79 -4.29
N LEU A 31 7.86 8.84 -3.40
CA LEU A 31 8.79 9.05 -2.30
C LEU A 31 10.19 9.44 -2.81
N TYR A 32 10.67 8.77 -3.85
CA TYR A 32 11.93 9.13 -4.50
C TYR A 32 11.91 10.59 -4.99
N LEU A 33 10.82 11.04 -5.64
CA LEU A 33 10.69 12.44 -6.06
C LEU A 33 10.73 13.43 -4.89
N PHE A 34 10.02 13.13 -3.79
CA PHE A 34 10.10 13.95 -2.57
C PHE A 34 11.53 14.04 -2.04
N LEU A 35 12.21 12.89 -1.90
CA LEU A 35 13.55 12.84 -1.31
C LEU A 35 14.64 13.51 -2.16
N ASN A 36 14.43 13.68 -3.47
CA ASN A 36 15.38 14.38 -4.34
C ASN A 36 15.38 15.90 -4.15
N SER A 37 14.34 16.49 -3.56
CA SER A 37 14.26 17.93 -3.34
C SER A 37 13.62 18.21 -1.98
N PRO A 38 14.37 17.97 -0.89
CA PRO A 38 13.84 18.09 0.45
C PRO A 38 13.56 19.54 0.83
N ASP A 39 12.33 19.83 1.26
CA ASP A 39 11.91 21.13 1.78
C ASP A 39 11.28 20.96 3.17
N PHE A 40 12.11 20.94 4.21
CA PHE A 40 11.65 20.79 5.59
C PHE A 40 10.96 22.03 6.15
N THR A 41 10.96 23.16 5.44
CA THR A 41 10.25 24.37 5.86
C THR A 41 8.77 24.31 5.48
N ASN A 42 8.44 23.48 4.49
CA ASN A 42 7.08 23.27 4.02
C ASN A 42 6.40 22.10 4.79
N PRO A 43 5.33 22.34 5.56
CA PRO A 43 4.65 21.28 6.29
C PRO A 43 4.05 20.19 5.38
N TYR A 44 3.70 20.53 4.13
CA TYR A 44 3.18 19.57 3.16
C TYR A 44 4.24 18.59 2.66
N TYR A 45 5.52 18.98 2.69
CA TYR A 45 6.61 18.07 2.36
C TYR A 45 6.71 16.95 3.39
N VAL A 46 6.78 17.30 4.67
CA VAL A 46 6.87 16.33 5.78
C VAL A 46 5.63 15.44 5.80
N PHE A 47 4.45 16.03 5.61
CA PHE A 47 3.21 15.28 5.49
C PHE A 47 3.24 14.32 4.29
N GLY A 48 3.65 14.79 3.10
CA GLY A 48 3.75 13.98 1.89
C GLY A 48 4.70 12.79 2.05
N VAL A 49 5.91 13.02 2.59
CA VAL A 49 6.87 11.96 2.90
C VAL A 49 6.29 10.95 3.88
N GLY A 50 5.62 11.42 4.95
CA GLY A 50 4.96 10.56 5.93
C GLY A 50 3.88 9.68 5.32
N VAL A 51 3.00 10.24 4.48
CA VAL A 51 1.94 9.51 3.78
C VAL A 51 2.53 8.50 2.80
N MET A 52 3.58 8.85 2.06
CA MET A 52 4.24 7.91 1.14
C MET A 52 4.87 6.73 1.88
N GLY A 53 5.60 7.00 2.97
CA GLY A 53 6.17 5.95 3.83
C GLY A 53 5.11 5.02 4.40
N PHE A 54 4.02 5.59 4.94
CA PHE A 54 2.88 4.82 5.44
C PHE A 54 2.24 3.94 4.35
N THR A 55 2.05 4.50 3.16
CA THR A 55 1.47 3.78 2.01
C THR A 55 2.33 2.58 1.61
N ILE A 56 3.66 2.75 1.55
CA ILE A 56 4.60 1.68 1.22
C ILE A 56 4.52 0.56 2.26
N VAL A 57 4.54 0.91 3.56
CA VAL A 57 4.43 -0.07 4.65
C VAL A 57 3.12 -0.85 4.56
N PHE A 58 2.00 -0.17 4.36
CA PHE A 58 0.69 -0.82 4.23
C PHE A 58 0.61 -1.74 3.01
N ALA A 59 1.10 -1.28 1.87
CA ALA A 59 1.09 -2.09 0.65
C ALA A 59 1.99 -3.34 0.80
N ALA A 60 3.14 -3.22 1.48
CA ALA A 60 4.01 -4.35 1.80
C ALA A 60 3.34 -5.33 2.76
N LEU A 61 2.71 -4.85 3.83
CA LEU A 61 1.99 -5.70 4.79
C LEU A 61 0.84 -6.44 4.11
N MET A 62 0.02 -5.74 3.31
CA MET A 62 -1.06 -6.34 2.54
C MET A 62 -0.55 -7.44 1.61
N LEU A 63 0.54 -7.18 0.89
CA LEU A 63 1.15 -8.17 0.00
C LEU A 63 1.64 -9.41 0.78
N ILE A 64 2.33 -9.21 1.90
CA ILE A 64 2.78 -10.30 2.77
C ILE A 64 1.59 -11.11 3.30
N SER A 65 0.54 -10.46 3.78
CA SER A 65 -0.67 -11.14 4.27
C SER A 65 -1.34 -11.99 3.19
N VAL A 66 -1.44 -11.48 1.96
CA VAL A 66 -2.01 -12.24 0.83
C VAL A 66 -1.12 -13.43 0.48
N LEU A 67 0.21 -13.25 0.46
CA LEU A 67 1.15 -14.33 0.17
C LEU A 67 1.14 -15.42 1.25
N LEU A 68 1.03 -15.03 2.53
CA LEU A 68 0.91 -15.97 3.65
C LEU A 68 -0.39 -16.75 3.61
N LYS A 69 -1.51 -16.10 3.28
CA LYS A 69 -2.83 -16.75 3.19
C LYS A 69 -2.94 -17.75 2.04
N ARG A 70 -2.18 -17.56 0.97
CA ARG A 70 -2.13 -18.45 -0.20
C ARG A 70 -1.18 -19.64 -0.04
N ARG A 71 -0.42 -19.70 1.05
CA ARG A 71 0.51 -20.77 1.38
C ARG A 71 -0.15 -21.83 2.24
#